data_AF-A0A385MQI8-F1
#
_entry.id   AF-A0A385MQI8-F1
#
_cell.length_a   1.000
_cell.length_b   1.000
_cell.length_c   1.000
_cell.angle_alpha   90.00
_cell.angle_beta   90.00
_cell.angle_gamma   90.00
#
_symmetry.space_group_name_H-M   'P 1'
#
loop_
_entity.id
_entity.type
_entity.pdbx_description
1 polymer ?
#
loop_
_entity_poly.entity_id
_entity_poly.type
_entity_poly.pdbx_seq_one_letter_code
_entity_poly.pdbx_strand_id
1 'polypeptide(L)'
;MSVLQNIAERINGSQLGGLLLVAGFQSKLEMFPQLNPFVETQVALDTLTSNTNSIDVFASPQDLLVPVADTIALADKLNAGFHTIADAGHFLGSDGYTAFPEVLEVLLKQIEK
;
A
#
# COMPACT_ATOMS: atom_id res chain seq x y z
N MET A 1 9.51 -9.48 -9.32
CA MET A 1 8.24 -8.84 -9.74
C MET A 1 7.46 -8.48 -8.49
N SER A 2 7.08 -7.21 -8.37
CA SER A 2 6.25 -6.70 -7.27
C SER A 2 4.78 -7.01 -7.45
N VAL A 3 4.01 -6.91 -6.36
CA VAL A 3 2.54 -7.03 -6.42
C VAL A 3 1.95 -5.95 -7.34
N LEU A 4 2.41 -4.70 -7.22
CA LEU A 4 1.92 -3.60 -8.03
C LEU A 4 2.25 -3.77 -9.52
N GLN A 5 3.42 -4.32 -9.86
CA GLN A 5 3.75 -4.72 -11.25
C GLN A 5 2.79 -5.77 -11.76
N ASN A 6 2.58 -6.83 -10.97
CA ASN A 6 1.71 -7.91 -11.41
C ASN A 6 0.27 -7.46 -11.63
N ILE A 7 -0.23 -6.55 -10.78
CA ILE A 7 -1.57 -5.96 -10.95
C ILE A 7 -1.59 -5.12 -12.23
N ALA A 8 -0.64 -4.19 -12.40
CA ALA A 8 -0.61 -3.30 -13.56
C ALA A 8 -0.58 -4.07 -14.89
N GLU A 9 0.16 -5.18 -14.96
CA GLU A 9 0.22 -6.06 -16.13
C GLU A 9 -1.11 -6.79 -16.42
N ARG A 10 -1.88 -7.13 -15.37
CA ARG A 10 -3.12 -7.91 -15.50
C ARG A 10 -4.36 -7.05 -15.76
N ILE A 11 -4.37 -5.81 -15.30
CA ILE A 11 -5.52 -4.91 -15.45
C ILE A 11 -5.51 -4.15 -16.78
N ASN A 12 -4.61 -4.49 -17.72
CA ASN A 12 -4.55 -3.82 -19.01
C ASN A 12 -5.86 -3.99 -19.80
N GLY A 13 -6.68 -2.93 -19.84
CA GLY A 13 -8.01 -2.93 -20.46
C GLY A 13 -9.16 -3.34 -19.53
N SER A 14 -8.94 -3.44 -18.21
CA SER A 14 -9.96 -3.72 -17.21
C SER A 14 -9.83 -2.76 -16.02
N GLN A 15 -10.94 -2.47 -15.36
CA GLN A 15 -10.98 -1.57 -14.20
C GLN A 15 -10.90 -2.38 -12.90
N LEU A 16 -9.93 -2.03 -12.03
CA LEU A 16 -9.84 -2.56 -10.68
C LEU A 16 -10.79 -1.78 -9.76
N GLY A 17 -11.63 -2.49 -9.01
CA GLY A 17 -12.61 -1.87 -8.11
C GLY A 17 -12.00 -1.10 -6.95
N GLY A 18 -10.84 -1.53 -6.43
CA GLY A 18 -10.15 -0.82 -5.36
C GLY A 18 -8.84 -1.48 -4.97
N LEU A 19 -7.98 -0.72 -4.30
CA LEU A 19 -6.71 -1.17 -3.75
C LEU A 19 -6.53 -0.59 -2.34
N LEU A 20 -6.21 -1.47 -1.39
CA LEU A 20 -5.89 -1.13 0.00
C LEU A 20 -4.46 -1.60 0.27
N LEU A 21 -3.54 -0.68 0.54
CA LEU A 21 -2.14 -0.97 0.79
C LEU A 21 -1.79 -0.67 2.25
N VAL A 22 -1.34 -1.68 3.00
CA VAL A 22 -0.97 -1.53 4.40
C VAL A 22 0.55 -1.57 4.51
N ALA A 23 1.15 -0.52 5.09
CA ALA A 23 2.61 -0.35 5.20
C ALA A 23 3.35 -0.57 3.86
N GLY A 24 2.72 -0.19 2.74
CA GLY A 24 3.29 -0.35 1.41
C GLY A 24 4.49 0.58 1.20
N PHE A 25 5.46 0.17 0.38
CA PHE A 25 6.63 0.98 0.04
C PHE A 25 7.13 0.68 -1.39
N GLN A 26 7.96 1.57 -1.92
CA GLN A 26 8.62 1.43 -3.23
C GLN A 26 10.07 1.94 -3.19
N SER A 27 10.71 1.77 -2.04
CA SER A 27 12.10 2.13 -1.74
C SER A 27 12.86 0.87 -1.30
N LYS A 28 14.20 0.92 -1.36
CA LYS A 28 15.03 -0.13 -0.76
C LYS A 28 15.01 0.05 0.75
N LEU A 29 14.85 -1.05 1.48
CA LEU A 29 14.95 -1.08 2.93
C LEU A 29 16.30 -1.68 3.30
N GLU A 30 17.15 -0.91 3.99
CA GLU A 30 18.51 -1.36 4.35
C GLU A 30 18.49 -2.65 5.19
N MET A 31 17.52 -2.78 6.09
CA MET A 31 17.37 -3.97 6.93
C MET A 31 16.84 -5.20 6.17
N PHE A 32 16.31 -5.02 4.95
CA PHE A 32 15.72 -6.07 4.13
C PHE A 32 16.22 -6.06 2.67
N PRO A 33 17.52 -6.25 2.43
CA PRO A 33 18.09 -6.23 1.08
C PRO A 33 17.51 -7.32 0.16
N GLN A 34 16.99 -8.41 0.72
CA GLN A 34 16.29 -9.46 -0.03
C GLN A 34 15.02 -8.96 -0.73
N LEU A 35 14.47 -7.81 -0.34
CA LEU A 35 13.29 -7.20 -0.96
C LEU A 35 13.65 -6.29 -2.15
N ASN A 36 14.93 -5.97 -2.35
CA ASN A 36 15.39 -5.12 -3.45
C ASN A 36 14.84 -5.54 -4.83
N PRO A 37 14.78 -6.83 -5.21
CA PRO A 37 14.23 -7.23 -6.51
C PRO A 37 12.74 -6.89 -6.73
N PHE A 38 12.01 -6.52 -5.68
CA PHE A 38 10.61 -6.10 -5.74
C PHE A 38 10.43 -4.58 -5.89
N VAL A 39 11.47 -3.79 -5.64
CA VAL A 39 11.40 -2.31 -5.68
C VAL A 39 12.33 -1.70 -6.72
N GLU A 40 13.28 -2.48 -7.26
CA GLU A 40 14.22 -2.04 -8.29
C GLU A 40 13.59 -1.88 -9.67
N THR A 41 12.64 -2.74 -10.02
CA THR A 41 11.96 -2.64 -11.30
C THR A 41 10.91 -1.54 -11.22
N GLN A 42 10.91 -0.64 -12.22
CA GLN A 42 9.93 0.44 -12.29
C GLN A 42 8.52 -0.13 -12.48
N VAL A 43 7.56 0.36 -11.69
CA VAL A 43 6.15 0.01 -11.84
C VAL A 43 5.48 1.10 -12.66
N ALA A 44 4.63 0.73 -13.62
CA ALA A 44 3.75 1.67 -14.32
C ALA A 44 2.62 2.14 -13.39
N LEU A 45 2.96 2.98 -12.41
CA LEU A 45 2.00 3.47 -11.42
C LEU A 45 0.85 4.24 -12.09
N ASP A 46 1.11 4.93 -13.20
CA ASP A 46 0.07 5.61 -13.99
C ASP A 46 -1.02 4.66 -14.51
N THR A 47 -0.64 3.42 -14.85
CA THR A 47 -1.61 2.39 -15.23
C THR A 47 -2.49 2.01 -14.04
N LEU A 48 -1.94 1.95 -12.83
CA LEU A 48 -2.71 1.66 -11.62
C LEU A 48 -3.64 2.81 -11.27
N THR A 49 -3.15 4.05 -11.26
CA THR A 49 -3.96 5.22 -10.89
C THR A 49 -5.07 5.49 -11.89
N SER A 50 -4.85 5.23 -13.19
CA SER A 50 -5.86 5.45 -14.23
C SER A 50 -6.92 4.35 -14.31
N ASN A 51 -6.60 3.13 -13.87
CA ASN A 51 -7.48 1.95 -14.01
C ASN A 51 -7.96 1.39 -12.67
N THR A 52 -7.84 2.13 -11.57
CA THR A 52 -8.34 1.72 -10.24
C THR A 52 -9.29 2.77 -9.69
N ASN A 53 -10.50 2.36 -9.27
CA ASN A 53 -11.52 3.32 -8.81
C ASN A 53 -11.16 4.03 -7.50
N SER A 54 -10.48 3.32 -6.59
CA SER A 54 -10.07 3.86 -5.29
C SER A 54 -8.75 3.21 -4.87
N ILE A 55 -7.80 4.02 -4.44
CA ILE A 55 -6.55 3.55 -3.84
C ILE A 55 -6.43 4.22 -2.49
N ASP A 56 -6.23 3.41 -1.46
CA ASP A 56 -6.09 3.86 -0.08
C ASP A 56 -4.87 3.18 0.55
N VAL A 57 -4.07 3.94 1.29
CA VAL A 57 -2.82 3.51 1.91
C VAL A 57 -2.89 3.75 3.42
N PHE A 58 -2.47 2.75 4.19
CA PHE A 58 -2.42 2.81 5.65
C PHE A 58 -0.96 2.78 6.10
N ALA A 59 -0.63 3.66 7.04
CA ALA A 59 0.67 3.73 7.66
C ALA A 59 0.56 3.89 9.17
N SER A 60 1.59 3.44 9.88
CA SER A 60 1.72 3.62 11.32
C SER A 60 2.98 4.46 11.58
N PRO A 61 2.93 5.55 12.36
CA PRO A 61 4.13 6.32 12.70
C PRO A 61 5.12 5.53 13.57
N GLN A 62 4.66 4.45 14.20
CA GLN A 62 5.46 3.56 15.05
C GLN A 62 6.01 2.35 14.28
N ASP A 63 5.84 2.30 12.95
CA ASP A 63 6.39 1.24 12.12
C ASP A 63 7.94 1.29 12.13
N LEU A 64 8.56 0.25 12.68
CA LEU A 64 10.00 0.11 12.76
C LEU A 64 10.60 -0.70 11.60
N LEU A 65 9.75 -1.32 10.77
CA LEU A 65 10.18 -2.15 9.65
C LEU A 65 10.17 -1.38 8.34
N VAL A 66 9.17 -0.51 8.16
CA VAL A 66 9.04 0.38 7.01
C VAL A 66 9.00 1.81 7.51
N PRO A 67 9.98 2.66 7.17
CA PRO A 67 9.92 4.08 7.50
C PRO A 67 8.61 4.69 6.97
N VAL A 68 7.84 5.35 7.85
CA VAL A 68 6.54 5.93 7.48
C VAL A 68 6.63 6.87 6.25
N ALA A 69 7.75 7.55 6.08
CA ALA A 69 8.03 8.41 4.93
C ALA A 69 8.01 7.67 3.59
N ASP A 70 8.43 6.40 3.56
CA ASP A 70 8.41 5.58 2.34
C ASP A 70 6.99 5.17 1.96
N THR A 71 6.13 4.95 2.96
CA THR A 71 4.70 4.69 2.73
C THR A 71 3.95 5.95 2.29
N ILE A 72 4.28 7.11 2.85
CA ILE A 72 3.76 8.41 2.38
C ILE A 72 4.17 8.64 0.92
N ALA A 73 5.44 8.44 0.58
CA ALA A 73 5.94 8.61 -0.78
C ALA A 73 5.25 7.68 -1.78
N LEU A 74 4.89 6.45 -1.38
CA LEU A 74 4.10 5.56 -2.23
C LEU A 74 2.67 6.08 -2.41
N ALA A 75 2.02 6.53 -1.34
CA ALA A 75 0.67 7.09 -1.40
C ALA A 75 0.59 8.30 -2.33
N ASP A 76 1.57 9.20 -2.25
CA ASP A 76 1.67 10.38 -3.10
C ASP A 76 1.80 10.00 -4.58
N LYS A 77 2.68 9.03 -4.91
CA LYS A 77 2.85 8.54 -6.29
C LYS A 77 1.59 7.87 -6.84
N LEU A 78 0.76 7.29 -5.98
CA LEU A 78 -0.49 6.64 -6.34
C LEU A 78 -1.70 7.58 -6.29
N ASN A 79 -1.52 8.85 -5.88
CA ASN A 79 -2.61 9.77 -5.60
C ASN A 79 -3.70 9.12 -4.70
N ALA A 80 -3.24 8.40 -3.67
CA ALA A 80 -4.09 7.58 -2.83
C ALA A 80 -4.65 8.35 -1.62
N GLY A 81 -5.80 7.91 -1.10
CA GLY A 81 -6.22 8.28 0.24
C GLY A 81 -5.21 7.77 1.27
N PHE A 82 -4.80 8.62 2.22
CA PHE A 82 -3.78 8.25 3.21
C PHE A 82 -4.37 8.21 4.62
N HIS A 83 -4.18 7.09 5.30
CA HIS A 83 -4.73 6.80 6.62
C HIS A 83 -3.59 6.51 7.60
N THR A 84 -3.49 7.30 8.66
CA THR A 84 -2.51 7.07 9.72
C THR A 84 -3.17 6.37 10.89
N ILE A 85 -2.63 5.21 11.29
CA ILE A 85 -3.10 4.43 12.43
C ILE A 85 -2.06 4.53 13.54
N ALA A 86 -2.41 5.17 14.64
CA ALA A 86 -1.53 5.29 15.79
C ALA A 86 -1.37 3.95 16.52
N ASP A 87 -0.19 3.73 17.10
CA ASP A 87 0.12 2.60 17.97
C ASP A 87 -0.09 1.21 17.33
N ALA A 88 -0.03 1.14 15.99
CA ALA A 88 -0.24 -0.10 15.24
C ALA A 88 1.05 -0.87 14.92
N GLY A 89 2.24 -0.31 15.22
CA GLY A 89 3.52 -0.94 14.87
C GLY A 89 3.62 -1.16 13.35
N HIS A 90 3.96 -2.38 12.91
CA HIS A 90 3.89 -2.82 11.52
C HIS A 90 2.60 -3.61 11.22
N PHE A 91 1.52 -3.35 11.97
CA PHE A 91 0.23 -4.04 11.87
C PHE A 91 0.32 -5.55 12.14
N LEU A 92 1.31 -5.99 12.92
CA LEU A 92 1.51 -7.39 13.25
C LEU A 92 0.78 -7.75 14.54
N GLY A 93 0.37 -9.01 14.67
CA GLY A 93 -0.14 -9.52 15.94
C GLY A 93 0.89 -9.42 17.09
N SER A 94 2.19 -9.44 16.77
CA SER A 94 3.28 -9.21 17.73
C SER A 94 3.35 -7.77 18.24
N ASP A 95 2.81 -6.81 17.49
CA ASP A 95 2.67 -5.41 17.91
C ASP A 95 1.41 -5.20 18.77
N GLY A 96 0.67 -6.28 19.07
CA GLY A 96 -0.65 -6.23 19.71
C GLY A 96 -1.79 -5.89 18.73
N TYR A 97 -1.48 -5.66 17.45
CA TYR A 97 -2.44 -5.29 16.43
C TYR A 97 -3.13 -6.53 15.85
N THR A 98 -4.30 -6.86 16.38
CA THR A 98 -5.04 -8.11 16.06
C THR A 98 -6.38 -7.87 15.38
N ALA A 99 -6.80 -6.61 15.27
CA ALA A 99 -8.00 -6.19 14.57
C ALA A 99 -7.71 -4.90 13.80
N PHE A 100 -8.33 -4.75 12.64
CA PHE A 100 -8.16 -3.57 11.78
C PHE A 100 -9.53 -3.00 11.38
N PRO A 101 -10.27 -2.37 12.30
CA PRO A 101 -11.61 -1.84 11.99
C PRO A 101 -11.57 -0.74 10.91
N GLU A 102 -10.51 0.05 10.85
CA GLU A 102 -10.36 1.17 9.90
C GLU A 102 -10.24 0.67 8.46
N VAL A 103 -9.52 -0.45 8.22
CA VAL A 103 -9.43 -1.02 6.87
C VAL A 103 -10.78 -1.55 6.39
N LEU A 104 -11.59 -2.09 7.31
CA LEU A 104 -12.95 -2.55 7.01
C LEU A 104 -13.85 -1.36 6.64
N GLU A 105 -13.78 -0.26 7.40
CA GLU A 105 -14.56 0.94 7.11
C GLU A 105 -14.24 1.50 5.71
N VAL A 106 -12.95 1.58 5.36
CA VAL A 106 -12.53 2.05 4.03
C VAL A 106 -12.95 1.07 2.94
N LEU A 107 -12.80 -0.24 3.16
CA LEU A 107 -13.23 -1.27 2.21
C LEU A 107 -14.73 -1.16 1.89
N LEU A 108 -15.59 -1.01 2.90
CA LEU A 108 -17.03 -0.86 2.69
C LEU A 108 -17.33 0.39 1.85
N LYS A 109 -16.66 1.52 2.12
CA LYS A 109 -16.76 2.74 1.29
C LYS A 109 -16.26 2.56 -0.14
N GLN A 110 -15.28 1.68 -0.39
CA GLN A 110 -14.81 1.37 -1.74
C GLN A 110 -15.82 0.52 -2.53
N ILE A 111 -16.53 -0.40 -1.86
CA ILE A 111 -17.49 -1.32 -2.49
C ILE A 111 -18.86 -0.65 -2.77
N GLU A 112 -19.24 0.34 -1.98
CA GLU A 112 -20.51 1.07 -2.17
C GLU A 112 -20.51 2.07 -3.34
N LYS A 113 -19.36 2.28 -4.00
CA LYS A 113 -19.19 3.18 -5.15
C LYS A 113 -19.46 2.48 -6.49
#